data_AF-T1AHS8-F1
#
_entry.id   AF-T1AHS8-F1
#
_cell.length_a   1.000
_cell.length_b   1.000
_cell.length_c   1.000
_cell.angle_alpha   90.00
_cell.angle_beta   90.00
_cell.angle_gamma   90.00
#
_symmetry.space_group_name_H-M   'P 1'
#
loop_
_entity.id
_entity.type
_entity.pdbx_description
1 polymer ?
#
loop_
_entity_poly.entity_id
_entity_poly.type
_entity_poly.pdbx_seq_one_letter_code
_entity_poly.pdbx_strand_id
1 'polypeptide(L)' 'MDARAQDIIRRRWLDDASKVTLQDLADEYGVSAERIRQIEASALKKMRASFAA' A
#
# COMPACT_ATOMS: atom_id res chain seq x y z
N MET A 1 12.37 -5.22 0.73
CA MET A 1 11.03 -4.62 0.50
C MET A 1 10.49 -4.20 1.86
N ASP A 2 9.82 -3.05 1.93
CA ASP A 2 9.31 -2.51 3.21
C ASP A 2 8.04 -3.28 3.60
N ALA A 3 8.05 -3.99 4.73
CA ALA A 3 6.97 -4.91 5.11
C ALA A 3 5.60 -4.23 5.17
N ARG A 4 5.57 -2.98 5.63
CA ARG A 4 4.36 -2.15 5.67
C ARG A 4 3.82 -1.83 4.26
N ALA A 5 4.71 -1.59 3.30
CA ALA A 5 4.31 -1.33 1.92
C ALA A 5 3.71 -2.58 1.26
N GLN A 6 4.25 -3.76 1.56
CA GLN A 6 3.73 -5.03 1.07
C GLN A 6 2.35 -5.34 1.65
N ASP A 7 2.12 -5.05 2.94
CA ASP A 7 0.80 -5.18 3.58
C ASP A 7 -0.25 -4.26 2.94
N ILE A 8 0.08 -2.98 2.77
CA ILE A 8 -0.82 -1.99 2.15
C ILE A 8 -1.26 -2.44 0.74
N ILE A 9 -0.30 -2.91 -0.09
CA ILE A 9 -0.61 -3.39 -1.44
C ILE A 9 -1.50 -4.64 -1.38
N ARG A 10 -1.19 -5.59 -0.50
CA ARG A 10 -1.97 -6.82 -0.35
C ARG A 10 -3.42 -6.52 0.04
N ARG A 11 -3.62 -5.72 1.10
CA ARG A 11 -4.96 -5.42 1.62
C ARG A 11 -5.80 -4.57 0.66
N ARG A 12 -5.17 -3.71 -0.16
CA ARG A 12 -5.92 -2.85 -1.10
C ARG A 12 -6.19 -3.48 -2.47
N TRP A 13 -5.34 -4.40 -2.92
CA TRP A 13 -5.40 -4.92 -4.30
C TRP A 13 -5.64 -6.42 -4.40
N LEU A 14 -5.36 -7.19 -3.35
CA LEU A 14 -5.44 -8.66 -3.38
C LEU A 14 -6.54 -9.22 -2.46
N ASP A 15 -7.18 -8.38 -1.65
CA ASP A 15 -8.27 -8.78 -0.76
C ASP A 15 -9.62 -8.30 -1.32
N ASP A 16 -10.28 -9.16 -2.10
CA ASP A 16 -11.54 -8.83 -2.79
C ASP A 16 -12.73 -8.66 -1.83
N ALA A 17 -12.66 -9.22 -0.62
CA ALA A 17 -13.72 -9.16 0.37
C ALA A 17 -13.71 -7.88 1.21
N SER A 18 -12.54 -7.22 1.31
CA SER A 18 -12.33 -6.05 2.16
C SER A 18 -11.60 -4.97 1.36
N LYS A 19 -12.36 -4.09 0.70
CA LYS A 19 -11.81 -2.85 0.12
C LYS A 19 -11.48 -1.87 1.23
N VAL A 20 -10.36 -2.13 1.91
CA VAL A 20 -9.80 -1.23 2.90
C VAL A 20 -9.45 0.10 2.22
N THR A 21 -9.88 1.20 2.82
CA THR A 21 -9.61 2.54 2.29
C THR A 21 -8.24 3.05 2.75
N LEU A 22 -7.78 4.14 2.14
CA LEU A 22 -6.58 4.85 2.59
C LEU A 22 -6.74 5.38 4.02
N GLN A 23 -7.96 5.76 4.42
CA GLN A 23 -8.25 6.29 5.74
C GLN A 23 -8.21 5.19 6.80
N ASP A 24 -8.77 4.00 6.52
CA ASP A 24 -8.73 2.88 7.46
C ASP A 24 -7.28 2.47 7.79
N LEU A 25 -6.42 2.42 6.77
CA LEU A 25 -4.99 2.15 6.96
C LEU A 25 -4.27 3.29 7.68
N ALA A 26 -4.66 4.53 7.42
CA ALA A 26 -4.09 5.70 8.08
C ALA A 26 -4.37 5.65 9.59
N ASP A 27 -5.62 5.34 9.96
CA ASP A 27 -6.05 5.21 11.34
C ASP A 27 -5.36 4.02 12.03
N GLU A 28 -5.26 2.88 11.36
CA GLU A 28 -4.58 1.68 11.89
C GLU A 28 -3.07 1.90 12.10
N TYR A 29 -2.40 2.56 11.16
CA TYR A 29 -0.97 2.80 11.22
C TYR A 29 -0.59 4.09 11.96
N GLY A 30 -1.57 4.87 12.44
CA GLY A 30 -1.34 6.15 13.13
C GLY A 30 -0.63 7.19 12.26
N VAL A 31 -0.91 7.19 10.95
CA VAL A 31 -0.34 8.12 9.97
C VAL A 31 -1.45 8.81 9.18
N SER A 32 -1.10 9.74 8.29
CA SER A 32 -2.09 10.35 7.40
C SER A 32 -2.41 9.45 6.19
N ALA A 33 -3.63 9.59 5.64
CA ALA A 33 -4.03 8.91 4.41
C ALA A 33 -3.09 9.22 3.22
N GLU A 34 -2.58 10.46 3.14
CA GLU A 34 -1.58 10.81 2.12
C GLU A 34 -0.27 10.06 2.33
N ARG A 35 0.15 9.80 3.58
CA ARG A 35 1.33 8.98 3.84
C ARG A 35 1.14 7.55 3.35
N ILE A 36 -0.03 6.95 3.55
CA ILE A 36 -0.37 5.63 2.99
C ILE A 36 -0.32 5.67 1.46
N ARG A 37 -0.90 6.70 0.83
CA ARG A 37 -0.87 6.90 -0.63
C ARG A 37 0.55 6.97 -1.20
N GLN A 38 1.44 7.70 -0.52
CA GLN A 38 2.85 7.81 -0.92
C GLN A 38 3.61 6.49 -0.81
N ILE A 39 3.34 5.72 0.26
CA ILE A 39 3.93 4.39 0.45
C ILE A 39 3.45 3.46 -0.66
N GLU A 40 2.16 3.44 -0.96
CA GLU A 40 1.58 2.64 -2.04
C GLU A 40 2.20 2.99 -3.41
N ALA A 41 2.23 4.28 -3.76
CA ALA A 41 2.81 4.73 -5.03
C ALA A 41 4.29 4.35 -5.17
N SER A 42 5.06 4.47 -4.08
CA SER A 42 6.46 4.07 -4.05
C SER A 42 6.64 2.56 -4.19
N ALA A 43 5.76 1.76 -3.56
CA ALA A 43 5.77 0.31 -3.67
C ALA A 43 5.47 -0.16 -5.10
N LEU A 44 4.42 0.39 -5.71
CA LEU A 44 4.04 0.10 -7.09
C LEU A 44 5.14 0.47 -8.07
N LYS A 45 5.79 1.63 -7.89
CA LYS A 45 6.92 2.05 -8.72
C LYS A 45 8.07 1.04 -8.64
N LYS A 46 8.41 0.56 -7.44
CA LYS A 46 9.45 -0.45 -7.24
C LYS A 46 9.08 -1.78 -7.87
N MET A 47 7.85 -2.26 -7.68
CA MET A 47 7.38 -3.49 -8.31
C MET A 47 7.47 -3.42 -9.84
N ARG A 48 6.97 -2.35 -10.45
CA ARG A 48 7.07 -2.15 -11.91
C ARG A 48 8.52 -2.16 -12.39
N ALA A 49 9.43 -1.52 -11.66
CA ALA A 49 10.86 -1.53 -12.00
C ALA A 49 11.47 -2.94 -11.91
N SER A 50 11.04 -3.76 -10.96
CA SER A 50 11.50 -5.15 -10.82
C SER A 50 10.98 -6.10 -11.91
N PHE A 51 9.84 -5.81 -12.55
CA PHE A 51 9.31 -6.60 -13.67
C PHE A 51 9.80 -6.13 -15.05
N ALA A 52 10.34 -4.92 -15.14
CA ALA A 52 10.86 -4.34 -16.39
C ALA A 52 12.38 -4.58 -16.57
N ALA A 53 13.01 -5.30 -15.64
CA ALA A 53 14.42 -5.69 -15.65
C ALA A 53 14.54 -7.18 -16.01
#